data_AF-A0A352IYB3-F1
#
_entry.id   AF-A0A352IYB3-F1
#
_cell.length_a   1.000
_cell.length_b   1.000
_cell.length_c   1.000
_cell.angle_alpha   90.00
_cell.angle_beta   90.00
_cell.angle_gamma   90.00
#
_symmetry.space_group_name_H-M   'P 1'
#
loop_
_entity.id
_entity.type
_entity.pdbx_description
1 polymer ?
#
loop_
_entity_poly.entity_id
_entity_poly.type
_entity_poly.pdbx_seq_one_letter_code
_entity_poly.pdbx_strand_id
1 'polypeptide(L)' 'MQSDKDLDQLLNEHFAGRVVRKDLTKQIKEGANVPVYVLEYLLGMYCASDDPEVIETGLRNVKTV' A
#
# COMPACT_ATOMS: atom_id res chain seq x y z
N MET A 1 -3.68 -19.42 -23.75
CA MET A 1 -2.82 -18.40 -23.10
C MET A 1 -3.44 -18.10 -21.76
N GLN A 2 -2.93 -18.72 -20.70
CA GLN A 2 -3.32 -18.38 -19.34
C GLN A 2 -2.46 -17.17 -19.00
N SER A 3 -3.07 -15.99 -19.00
CA SER A 3 -2.44 -14.79 -18.45
C SER A 3 -2.40 -15.02 -16.95
N ASP A 4 -1.33 -15.64 -16.45
CA ASP A 4 -1.04 -15.71 -15.02
C ASP A 4 -0.89 -14.27 -14.54
N LYS A 5 -2.01 -13.65 -14.15
CA LYS A 5 -1.97 -12.39 -13.41
C LYS A 5 -1.15 -12.68 -12.16
N ASP A 6 -0.17 -11.83 -11.91
CA ASP A 6 0.69 -11.94 -10.74
C ASP A 6 -0.19 -12.00 -9.48
N LEU A 7 0.19 -12.81 -8.48
CA LEU A 7 -0.60 -12.98 -7.27
C LEU A 7 -0.86 -11.63 -6.60
N ASP A 8 0.10 -10.73 -6.66
CA ASP A 8 -0.02 -9.36 -6.14
C ASP A 8 -1.12 -8.57 -6.86
N GLN A 9 -1.26 -8.75 -8.18
CA GLN A 9 -2.34 -8.15 -8.96
C GLN A 9 -3.71 -8.68 -8.56
N LEU A 10 -3.84 -10.00 -8.42
CA LEU A 10 -5.08 -10.64 -7.99
C LEU A 10 -5.45 -10.23 -6.56
N LEU A 11 -4.46 -10.09 -5.68
CA LEU A 11 -4.64 -9.62 -4.32
C LEU A 11 -5.14 -8.18 -4.28
N ASN A 12 -4.55 -7.28 -5.06
CA ASN A 12 -5.03 -5.89 -5.15
C ASN A 12 -6.44 -5.82 -5.78
N GLU A 13 -6.74 -6.64 -6.79
CA GLU A 13 -8.04 -6.66 -7.48
C GLU A 13 -9.17 -7.16 -6.57
N HIS A 14 -8.95 -8.23 -5.82
CA HIS A 14 -10.01 -8.86 -5.00
C HIS A 14 -10.03 -8.39 -3.54
N PHE A 15 -8.92 -7.85 -3.04
CA PHE A 15 -8.73 -7.52 -1.63
C PHE A 15 -8.20 -6.10 -1.42
N ALA A 16 -8.56 -5.16 -2.31
CA ALA A 16 -8.25 -3.74 -2.13
C ALA A 16 -8.64 -3.25 -0.72
N GLY A 17 -7.74 -2.51 -0.04
CA GLY A 17 -7.97 -2.06 1.34
C GLY A 17 -7.76 -3.13 2.42
N ARG A 18 -7.55 -4.39 2.05
CA ARG A 18 -7.25 -5.51 2.98
C ARG A 18 -5.81 -6.01 2.83
N VAL A 19 -5.14 -5.67 1.74
CA VAL A 19 -3.74 -6.02 1.44
C VAL A 19 -2.86 -4.83 1.78
N VAL A 20 -1.75 -5.10 2.46
CA VAL A 20 -0.79 -4.07 2.89
C VAL A 20 0.61 -4.46 2.44
N ARG A 21 1.21 -3.58 1.65
CA ARG A 21 2.60 -3.63 1.19
C ARG A 21 3.56 -3.35 2.36
N LYS A 22 4.11 -4.41 2.96
CA LYS A 22 4.96 -4.32 4.16
C LYS A 22 6.27 -3.56 3.92
N ASP A 23 6.79 -3.61 2.70
CA ASP A 23 7.92 -2.83 2.19
C ASP A 23 7.70 -1.32 2.37
N LEU A 24 6.51 -0.83 2.03
CA LEU A 24 6.16 0.60 2.13
C LEU A 24 6.04 1.08 3.58
N THR A 25 5.50 0.25 4.47
CA THR A 25 5.42 0.56 5.91
C THR A 25 6.78 0.85 6.51
N LYS A 26 7.81 0.11 6.12
CA LYS A 26 9.18 0.31 6.62
C LYS A 26 9.74 1.68 6.20
N GLN A 27 9.47 2.10 4.96
CA GLN A 27 9.92 3.40 4.44
C GLN A 27 9.27 4.59 5.15
N ILE A 28 8.01 4.48 5.58
CA ILE A 28 7.32 5.57 6.31
C ILE A 28 7.68 5.59 7.80
N LYS A 29 7.96 4.44 8.41
CA LYS A 29 8.24 4.32 9.86
C LYS A 29 9.39 5.22 10.33
N GLU A 30 10.40 5.45 9.50
CA GLU A 30 11.54 6.28 9.88
C GLU A 30 11.22 7.78 9.99
N GLY A 31 10.07 8.23 9.46
CA GLY A 31 9.67 9.64 9.45
C GLY A 31 8.40 9.99 10.23
N ALA A 32 7.69 9.01 10.80
CA ALA A 32 6.38 9.23 11.43
C ALA A 32 6.35 8.80 12.91
N ASN A 33 5.84 9.66 13.78
CA ASN A 33 5.57 9.34 15.20
C ASN A 33 4.28 8.52 15.42
N VAL A 34 3.85 7.81 14.39
CA VAL A 34 2.56 7.11 14.34
C VAL A 34 2.78 5.60 14.52
N PRO A 35 1.94 4.90 15.30
CA PRO A 35 2.03 3.46 15.45
C PRO A 35 1.94 2.72 14.10
N VAL A 36 2.71 1.64 13.96
CA VAL A 36 2.80 0.87 12.71
C VAL A 36 1.44 0.41 12.20
N TYR A 37 0.54 -0.06 13.08
CA TYR A 37 -0.78 -0.54 12.66
C TYR A 37 -1.65 0.55 12.00
N VAL A 38 -1.46 1.83 12.37
CA VAL A 38 -2.17 2.95 11.74
C VAL A 38 -1.58 3.24 10.36
N LEU A 39 -0.24 3.19 10.24
CA LEU A 39 0.42 3.32 8.94
C LEU A 39 -0.02 2.21 7.99
N GLU A 40 -0.15 0.97 8.46
CA GLU A 40 -0.65 -0.16 7.69
C GLU A 40 -2.08 0.06 7.21
N TYR A 41 -2.94 0.62 8.07
CA TYR A 41 -4.31 0.98 7.69
C TYR A 41 -4.35 2.05 6.59
N LEU A 42 -3.57 3.13 6.75
CA LEU A 42 -3.49 4.21 5.76
C LEU A 42 -2.90 3.71 4.44
N LEU A 43 -1.86 2.87 4.49
CA LEU A 43 -1.27 2.25 3.30
C LEU A 43 -2.25 1.29 2.61
N GLY A 44 -3.01 0.49 3.35
CA GLY A 44 -4.05 -0.34 2.75
C GLY A 44 -5.12 0.50 2.04
N MET A 45 -5.50 1.65 2.60
CA MET A 45 -6.50 2.53 2.01
C MET A 45 -6.01 3.27 0.75
N TYR A 46 -4.76 3.75 0.76
CA TYR A 46 -4.23 4.63 -0.30
C TYR A 46 -3.24 3.96 -1.26
N CYS A 47 -2.68 2.80 -0.91
CA CYS A 47 -1.65 2.10 -1.69
C CYS A 47 -2.06 0.65 -2.05
N ALA A 48 -3.34 0.32 -2.03
CA ALA A 48 -3.85 -0.98 -2.50
C ALA A 48 -3.95 -1.05 -4.03
N SER A 49 -2.85 -0.71 -4.70
CA SER A 49 -2.70 -0.79 -6.15
C SER A 49 -1.25 -1.13 -6.47
N ASP A 50 -1.05 -1.77 -7.61
CA ASP A 50 0.22 -2.08 -8.24
C ASP A 50 0.72 -0.95 -9.17
N ASP A 51 -0.09 0.09 -9.39
CA ASP A 51 0.29 1.27 -10.14
C ASP A 51 1.29 2.15 -9.35
N PRO A 52 2.52 2.37 -9.86
CA PRO A 52 3.53 3.19 -9.22
C PRO A 52 3.06 4.62 -8.89
N GLU A 53 2.24 5.24 -9.76
CA GLU A 53 1.77 6.62 -9.57
C GLU A 53 0.75 6.71 -8.43
N VAL A 54 -0.13 5.70 -8.33
CA VAL A 54 -1.11 5.58 -7.23
C VAL A 54 -0.40 5.37 -5.90
N ILE A 55 0.61 4.50 -5.89
CA ILE A 55 1.43 4.25 -4.69
C ILE A 55 2.16 5.53 -4.26
N GLU A 56 2.81 6.23 -5.18
CA GLU A 56 3.53 7.46 -4.83
C GLU A 56 2.60 8.53 -4.26
N THR A 57 1.43 8.71 -4.89
CA THR A 57 0.40 9.64 -4.41
C THR A 57 -0.11 9.23 -3.03
N GLY A 58 -0.37 7.93 -2.83
CA GLY A 58 -0.79 7.39 -1.54
C GLY A 58 0.24 7.62 -0.45
N LEU A 59 1.53 7.38 -0.73
CA LEU A 59 2.62 7.66 0.21
C LEU A 59 2.72 9.13 0.58
N ARG A 60 2.55 10.05 -0.38
CA ARG A 60 2.51 11.50 -0.10
C ARG A 60 1.34 11.87 0.80
N ASN A 61 0.17 11.29 0.58
CA ASN A 61 -1.00 11.49 1.43
C ASN A 61 -0.74 11.00 2.86
N VAL A 62 -0.18 9.79 3.03
CA VAL A 62 0.15 9.25 4.36
C VAL A 62 1.19 10.10 5.10
N LYS A 63 2.16 10.69 4.39
CA LYS A 63 3.17 11.58 4.99
C LYS A 63 2.64 12.95 5.41
N THR A 64 1.47 13.36 4.91
CA THR A 64 0.87 14.67 5.20
C THR A 64 -0.10 14.62 6.40
N VAL A 65 -0.45 13.41 6.86
CA VAL A 65 -1.23 13.16 8.09
C VAL A 65 -0.31 13.20 9.31
#